data_AF-A0A7Y2SIM9-F1
#
_entry.id   AF-A0A7Y2SIM9-F1
#
_cell.length_a   1.000
_cell.length_b   1.000
_cell.length_c   1.000
_cell.angle_alpha   90.00
_cell.angle_beta   90.00
_cell.angle_gamma   90.00
#
_symmetry.space_group_name_H-M   'P 1'
#
loop_
_entity.id
_entity.type
_entity.pdbx_description
1 polymer ?
#
loop_
_entity_poly.entity_id
_entity_poly.type
_entity_poly.pdbx_seq_one_letter_code
_entity_poly.pdbx_strand_id
1 'polypeptide(L)'
;MPPKRGPTLFDAQRDATLQSQAPLAARMRPRNLEEYAGQQHIVGEGRLLRRAISGDKLFSIILWGPPGSGKTTLAQIIASSTNAHFDQVSAVSAGVADLRKVIQEAKDRLGMFQQRTVLFIDEIHRFNKAQQDAVLPYVEDGTVILIGATTENPSFEVNGALLSRTRVFTLEALSDEDVGHLVDRALSDGERGLANYSPMLAADARGYLVNMANGDVRTALNALESAVMAKAPSIGEKRLITLDDICDALQGRATRYDKNGELHYDAISALHKSVRDSDPDGALYWLGRMLDGGEDALYIARRVVRMAVEDIGLADPQALPQVMAAQQAVHFLGQPEGELALAQAVVYLCQAPKSNAVYRAYGAAQKDVAETRNEPVPLHLRNAPTRLMKGMGYGKGYEYAHDLTDGRSDHAHLPPNLEGRIYYEPTDHGFEALVRERLAWRESGVRSRESGVRSRESGAGSRESGVGSRRPEAERPAELAPGEEPQIAPDDIPPSDDGTAPPPLPRPRSRPRKG
;
A
#
# COMPACT_ATOMS: atom_id res chain seq x y z
N MET A 1 8.80 5.61 -54.07
CA MET A 1 9.50 4.82 -53.03
C MET A 1 9.96 3.52 -53.66
N PRO A 2 11.19 3.03 -53.41
CA PRO A 2 11.55 1.69 -53.86
C PRO A 2 10.63 0.67 -53.19
N PRO A 3 10.26 -0.44 -53.86
CA PRO A 3 9.40 -1.46 -53.27
C PRO A 3 10.04 -2.01 -51.99
N LYS A 4 9.25 -2.16 -50.91
CA LYS A 4 9.70 -2.84 -49.70
C LYS A 4 10.24 -4.21 -50.10
N ARG A 5 11.52 -4.49 -49.76
CA ARG A 5 12.12 -5.82 -49.95
C ARG A 5 11.21 -6.85 -49.28
N GLY A 6 10.65 -7.76 -50.06
CA GLY A 6 10.03 -8.97 -49.51
C GLY A 6 11.06 -9.75 -48.68
N PRO A 7 10.61 -10.56 -47.71
CA PRO A 7 11.52 -11.31 -46.84
C PRO A 7 12.47 -12.14 -47.71
N THR A 8 13.77 -11.90 -47.56
CA THR A 8 14.77 -12.67 -48.29
C THR A 8 14.94 -14.04 -47.64
N LEU A 9 15.50 -15.00 -48.39
CA LEU A 9 15.86 -16.32 -47.85
C LEU A 9 16.79 -16.21 -46.61
N PHE A 10 17.60 -15.15 -46.55
CA PHE A 10 18.45 -14.82 -45.40
C PHE A 10 17.69 -14.25 -44.21
N ASP A 11 16.61 -13.49 -44.43
CA ASP A 11 15.74 -13.00 -43.35
C ASP A 11 14.98 -14.17 -42.72
N ALA A 12 14.43 -15.08 -43.54
CA ALA A 12 13.75 -16.28 -43.06
C ALA A 12 14.68 -17.21 -42.25
N GLN A 13 15.93 -17.40 -42.70
CA GLN A 13 16.91 -18.22 -41.99
C GLN A 13 17.39 -17.55 -40.68
N ARG A 14 17.51 -16.22 -40.67
CA ARG A 14 17.83 -15.45 -39.46
C ARG A 14 16.69 -15.54 -38.45
N ASP A 15 15.45 -15.38 -38.87
CA ASP A 15 14.27 -15.43 -38.01
C ASP A 15 14.06 -16.84 -37.42
N ALA A 16 14.28 -17.89 -38.22
CA ALA A 16 14.29 -19.27 -37.74
C ALA A 16 15.41 -19.54 -36.71
N THR A 17 16.60 -18.97 -36.94
CA THR A 17 17.72 -19.09 -35.99
C THR A 17 17.40 -18.37 -34.68
N LEU A 18 16.88 -17.14 -34.75
CA LEU A 18 16.45 -16.35 -33.60
C LEU A 18 15.33 -17.05 -32.81
N GLN A 19 14.40 -17.72 -33.48
CA GLN A 19 13.36 -18.53 -32.82
C GLN A 19 13.95 -19.76 -32.11
N SER A 20 14.91 -20.45 -32.73
CA SER A 20 15.53 -21.64 -32.11
C SER A 20 16.40 -21.30 -30.89
N GLN A 21 16.99 -20.11 -30.86
CA GLN A 21 17.81 -19.61 -29.75
C GLN A 21 17.03 -18.80 -28.71
N ALA A 22 15.74 -18.55 -28.94
CA ALA A 22 14.91 -17.81 -28.00
C ALA A 22 14.70 -18.62 -26.70
N PRO A 23 14.56 -17.94 -25.55
CA PRO A 23 14.21 -18.60 -24.28
C PRO A 23 12.95 -19.45 -24.41
N LEU A 24 12.86 -20.53 -23.64
CA LEU A 24 11.74 -21.48 -23.67
C LEU A 24 10.40 -20.78 -23.48
N ALA A 25 10.32 -19.80 -22.58
CA ALA A 25 9.11 -19.02 -22.35
C ALA A 25 8.63 -18.25 -23.60
N ALA A 26 9.53 -17.87 -24.51
CA ALA A 26 9.19 -17.26 -25.79
C ALA A 26 8.80 -18.32 -26.83
N ARG A 27 9.53 -19.44 -26.91
CA ARG A 27 9.25 -20.56 -27.83
C ARG A 27 7.89 -21.21 -27.54
N MET A 28 7.57 -21.42 -26.28
CA MET A 28 6.34 -22.08 -25.80
C MET A 28 5.12 -21.15 -25.75
N ARG A 29 5.20 -19.92 -26.27
CA ARG A 29 4.02 -19.03 -26.32
C ARG A 29 2.88 -19.71 -27.09
N PRO A 30 1.66 -19.76 -26.50
CA PRO A 30 0.47 -20.23 -27.19
C PRO A 30 0.25 -19.55 -28.55
N ARG A 31 -0.05 -20.35 -29.58
CA ARG A 31 -0.31 -19.87 -30.95
C ARG A 31 -1.77 -19.49 -31.19
N ASN A 32 -2.69 -20.09 -30.44
CA ASN A 32 -4.14 -19.94 -30.57
C ASN A 32 -4.81 -19.99 -29.19
N LEU A 33 -6.13 -19.82 -29.15
CA LEU A 33 -6.91 -19.83 -27.91
C LEU A 33 -7.03 -21.22 -27.29
N GLU A 34 -6.84 -22.29 -28.07
CA GLU A 34 -6.85 -23.68 -27.61
C GLU A 34 -5.59 -24.01 -26.80
N GLU A 35 -4.45 -23.42 -27.14
CA GLU A 35 -3.20 -23.54 -26.39
C GLU A 35 -3.15 -22.61 -25.15
N TYR A 36 -4.06 -21.65 -25.03
CA TYR A 36 -4.05 -20.63 -23.98
C TYR A 36 -4.73 -21.10 -22.69
N ALA A 37 -4.00 -21.10 -21.57
CA ALA A 37 -4.45 -21.67 -20.28
C ALA A 37 -4.99 -20.62 -19.29
N GLY A 38 -5.74 -21.07 -18.27
CA GLY A 38 -6.26 -20.31 -17.13
C GLY A 38 -7.42 -19.34 -17.38
N GLN A 39 -7.42 -18.62 -18.49
CA GLN A 39 -8.31 -17.46 -18.67
C GLN A 39 -9.72 -17.81 -19.22
N GLN A 40 -10.30 -18.94 -18.81
CA GLN A 40 -11.56 -19.46 -19.37
C GLN A 40 -12.77 -18.54 -19.10
N HIS A 41 -12.72 -17.73 -18.05
CA HIS A 41 -13.75 -16.72 -17.74
C HIS A 41 -13.84 -15.61 -18.79
N ILE A 42 -12.73 -15.30 -19.49
CA ILE A 42 -12.69 -14.27 -20.55
C ILE A 42 -12.67 -14.86 -21.97
N VAL A 43 -11.96 -15.96 -22.20
CA VAL A 43 -11.76 -16.57 -23.54
C VAL A 43 -12.34 -17.98 -23.69
N GLY A 44 -13.10 -18.46 -22.72
CA GLY A 44 -13.83 -19.73 -22.83
C GLY A 44 -14.92 -19.70 -23.90
N GLU A 45 -15.48 -20.86 -24.21
CA GLU A 45 -16.55 -20.98 -25.19
C GLU A 45 -17.75 -20.06 -24.86
N GLY A 46 -18.31 -19.43 -25.88
CA GLY A 46 -19.44 -18.48 -25.73
C GLY A 46 -19.08 -17.11 -25.13
N ARG A 47 -17.87 -16.91 -24.59
CA ARG A 47 -17.45 -15.63 -24.02
C ARG A 47 -17.34 -14.54 -25.08
N LEU A 48 -17.52 -13.29 -24.65
CA LEU A 48 -17.57 -12.13 -25.53
C LEU A 48 -16.28 -11.94 -26.31
N LEU A 49 -15.12 -12.01 -25.63
CA LEU A 49 -13.83 -11.81 -26.27
C LEU A 49 -13.54 -12.93 -27.28
N ARG A 50 -13.80 -14.20 -26.94
CA ARG A 50 -13.67 -15.32 -27.89
C ARG A 50 -14.53 -15.11 -29.14
N ARG A 51 -15.81 -14.75 -28.98
CA ARG A 51 -16.72 -14.47 -30.12
C ARG A 51 -16.24 -13.29 -30.97
N ALA A 52 -15.69 -12.25 -30.36
CA ALA A 52 -15.15 -11.09 -31.07
C ALA A 52 -13.90 -11.46 -31.89
N ILE A 53 -13.01 -12.28 -31.32
CA ILE A 53 -11.82 -12.80 -32.00
C ILE A 53 -12.21 -13.70 -33.17
N SER A 54 -13.02 -14.74 -32.93
CA SER A 54 -13.44 -15.69 -33.97
C SER A 54 -14.30 -15.06 -35.07
N GLY A 55 -15.02 -13.97 -34.77
CA GLY A 55 -15.86 -13.26 -35.72
C GLY A 55 -15.18 -12.08 -36.43
N ASP A 56 -13.89 -11.84 -36.19
CA ASP A 56 -13.13 -10.67 -36.68
C ASP A 56 -13.84 -9.32 -36.41
N LYS A 57 -14.46 -9.21 -35.23
CA LYS A 57 -15.23 -8.05 -34.76
C LYS A 57 -14.62 -7.48 -33.48
N LEU A 58 -13.31 -7.26 -33.52
CA LEU A 58 -12.57 -6.68 -32.41
C LEU A 58 -13.02 -5.25 -32.11
N PHE A 59 -12.95 -4.90 -30.83
CA PHE A 59 -13.12 -3.56 -30.28
C PHE A 59 -11.92 -3.26 -29.39
N SER A 60 -11.71 -2.00 -29.05
CA SER A 60 -10.56 -1.61 -28.22
C SER A 60 -10.68 -2.15 -26.80
N ILE A 61 -9.59 -2.70 -26.27
CA ILE A 61 -9.54 -3.39 -24.98
C ILE A 61 -8.32 -2.99 -24.16
N ILE A 62 -8.45 -3.08 -22.83
CA ILE A 62 -7.35 -3.04 -21.88
C ILE A 62 -7.29 -4.40 -21.18
N LEU A 63 -6.17 -5.09 -21.31
CA LEU A 63 -5.85 -6.32 -20.60
C LEU A 63 -5.15 -5.93 -19.29
N TRP A 64 -5.81 -6.19 -18.17
CA TRP A 64 -5.26 -5.91 -16.84
C TRP A 64 -5.07 -7.21 -16.06
N GLY A 65 -3.91 -7.42 -15.46
CA GLY A 65 -3.67 -8.59 -14.61
C GLY A 65 -2.21 -8.72 -14.22
N PRO A 66 -1.88 -9.69 -13.36
CA PRO A 66 -0.52 -9.83 -12.83
C PRO A 66 0.51 -10.16 -13.93
N PRO A 67 1.81 -9.95 -13.69
CA PRO A 67 2.87 -10.40 -14.59
C PRO A 67 2.75 -11.91 -14.87
N GLY A 68 2.95 -12.33 -16.12
CA GLY A 68 2.90 -13.76 -16.46
C GLY A 68 1.51 -14.35 -16.71
N SER A 69 0.43 -13.60 -16.48
CA SER A 69 -0.96 -14.01 -16.79
C SER A 69 -1.27 -14.17 -18.29
N GLY A 70 -0.34 -13.79 -19.18
CA GLY A 70 -0.47 -14.01 -20.62
C GLY A 70 -1.08 -12.84 -21.41
N LYS A 71 -1.02 -11.60 -20.91
CA LYS A 71 -1.52 -10.39 -21.61
C LYS A 71 -0.92 -10.21 -23.02
N THR A 72 0.41 -10.17 -23.12
CA THR A 72 1.13 -10.03 -24.39
C THR A 72 0.83 -11.20 -25.33
N THR A 73 0.76 -12.43 -24.80
CA THR A 73 0.41 -13.63 -25.56
C THR A 73 -1.01 -13.53 -26.13
N LEU A 74 -1.99 -13.09 -25.33
CA LEU A 74 -3.36 -12.91 -25.80
C LEU A 74 -3.44 -11.87 -26.92
N ALA A 75 -2.73 -10.75 -26.79
CA ALA A 75 -2.63 -9.75 -27.87
C ALA A 75 -2.05 -10.35 -29.17
N GLN A 76 -1.03 -11.21 -29.07
CA GLN A 76 -0.44 -11.91 -30.22
C GLN A 76 -1.40 -12.93 -30.85
N ILE A 77 -2.16 -13.67 -30.04
CA ILE A 77 -3.21 -14.59 -30.54
C ILE A 77 -4.29 -13.79 -31.28
N ILE A 78 -4.74 -12.66 -30.71
CA ILE A 78 -5.71 -11.77 -31.34
C ILE A 78 -5.19 -11.30 -32.70
N ALA A 79 -3.93 -10.86 -32.76
CA ALA A 79 -3.29 -10.42 -33.98
C ALA A 79 -3.26 -11.52 -35.06
N SER A 80 -2.91 -12.75 -34.66
CA SER A 80 -2.79 -13.89 -35.58
C SER A 80 -4.15 -14.44 -36.04
N SER A 81 -5.21 -14.16 -35.28
CA SER A 81 -6.57 -14.65 -35.54
C SER A 81 -7.44 -13.67 -36.33
N THR A 82 -6.94 -12.46 -36.62
CA THR A 82 -7.68 -11.41 -37.31
C THR A 82 -7.00 -10.97 -38.60
N ASN A 83 -7.75 -10.39 -39.54
CA ASN A 83 -7.18 -9.89 -40.80
C ASN A 83 -6.53 -8.50 -40.67
N ALA A 84 -6.47 -7.96 -39.45
CA ALA A 84 -5.91 -6.66 -39.16
C ALA A 84 -4.37 -6.67 -39.18
N HIS A 85 -3.78 -5.57 -39.62
CA HIS A 85 -2.34 -5.37 -39.45
C HIS A 85 -2.02 -5.15 -37.97
N PHE A 86 -0.95 -5.75 -37.46
CA PHE A 86 -0.55 -5.62 -36.06
C PHE A 86 0.70 -4.74 -35.94
N ASP A 87 0.59 -3.63 -35.20
CA ASP A 87 1.71 -2.80 -34.82
C ASP A 87 1.88 -2.82 -33.29
N GLN A 88 3.08 -3.18 -32.83
CA GLN A 88 3.45 -3.18 -31.42
C GLN A 88 4.30 -1.96 -31.09
N VAL A 89 3.91 -1.24 -30.04
CA VAL A 89 4.62 -0.08 -29.51
C VAL A 89 5.01 -0.36 -28.05
N SER A 90 6.28 -0.18 -27.72
CA SER A 90 6.77 -0.26 -26.35
C SER A 90 6.51 1.06 -25.63
N ALA A 91 5.72 1.03 -24.54
CA ALA A 91 5.39 2.25 -23.80
C ALA A 91 6.60 2.92 -23.15
N VAL A 92 7.69 2.18 -22.94
CA VAL A 92 8.92 2.65 -22.29
C VAL A 92 9.78 3.51 -23.21
N SER A 93 9.79 3.21 -24.51
CA SER A 93 10.71 3.83 -25.47
C SER A 93 10.02 4.73 -26.50
N ALA A 94 8.69 4.64 -26.65
CA ALA A 94 7.98 5.36 -27.70
C ALA A 94 7.56 6.78 -27.27
N GLY A 95 7.95 7.78 -28.06
CA GLY A 95 7.47 9.15 -27.92
C GLY A 95 6.15 9.40 -28.64
N VAL A 96 5.60 10.61 -28.48
CA VAL A 96 4.39 11.05 -29.23
C VAL A 96 4.62 11.04 -30.75
N ALA A 97 5.84 11.30 -31.20
CA ALA A 97 6.19 11.27 -32.63
C ALA A 97 6.09 9.86 -33.22
N ASP A 98 6.56 8.85 -32.50
CA ASP A 98 6.49 7.44 -32.93
C ASP A 98 5.04 6.97 -33.05
N LEU A 99 4.21 7.31 -32.06
CA LEU A 99 2.77 7.03 -32.09
C LEU A 99 2.11 7.66 -33.32
N ARG A 100 2.37 8.94 -33.59
CA ARG A 100 1.81 9.64 -34.76
C ARG A 100 2.22 8.98 -36.08
N LYS A 101 3.45 8.48 -36.17
CA LYS A 101 3.92 7.75 -37.35
C LYS A 101 3.14 6.44 -37.54
N VAL A 102 2.99 5.64 -36.49
CA VAL A 102 2.21 4.40 -36.52
C VAL A 102 0.75 4.67 -36.91
N ILE A 103 0.16 5.72 -36.36
CA ILE A 103 -1.21 6.15 -36.70
C ILE A 103 -1.31 6.57 -38.18
N GLN A 104 -0.33 7.32 -38.70
CA GLN A 104 -0.34 7.71 -40.11
C GLN A 104 -0.27 6.48 -41.03
N GLU A 105 0.59 5.52 -40.71
CA GLU A 105 0.67 4.26 -41.45
C GLU A 105 -0.65 3.46 -41.35
N ALA A 106 -1.31 3.47 -40.19
CA ALA A 106 -2.63 2.85 -40.01
C ALA A 106 -3.72 3.52 -40.87
N LYS A 107 -3.72 4.86 -40.97
CA LYS A 107 -4.63 5.62 -41.84
C LYS A 107 -4.43 5.27 -43.31
N ASP A 108 -3.17 5.22 -43.74
CA ASP A 108 -2.83 4.88 -45.12
C ASP A 108 -3.30 3.45 -45.45
N ARG A 109 -3.10 2.49 -44.53
CA ARG A 109 -3.59 1.11 -44.70
C ARG A 109 -5.11 1.03 -44.79
N LEU A 110 -5.82 1.76 -43.93
CA LEU A 110 -7.28 1.79 -43.94
C LEU A 110 -7.82 2.44 -45.22
N GLY A 111 -7.23 3.56 -45.65
CA GLY A 111 -7.65 4.28 -46.85
C GLY A 111 -7.34 3.54 -48.15
N MET A 112 -6.16 2.91 -48.27
CA MET A 112 -5.71 2.27 -49.50
C MET A 112 -6.17 0.82 -49.63
N PHE A 113 -6.19 0.06 -48.53
CA PHE A 113 -6.41 -1.39 -48.54
C PHE A 113 -7.65 -1.83 -47.75
N GLN A 114 -8.38 -0.90 -47.14
CA GLN A 114 -9.50 -1.20 -46.21
C GLN A 114 -9.08 -2.15 -45.08
N GLN A 115 -7.79 -2.16 -44.74
CA GLN A 115 -7.22 -3.02 -43.72
C GLN A 115 -7.14 -2.27 -42.39
N ARG A 116 -7.79 -2.81 -41.36
CA ARG A 116 -7.74 -2.26 -40.00
C ARG A 116 -6.36 -2.50 -39.38
N THR A 117 -5.99 -1.67 -38.41
CA THR A 117 -4.75 -1.84 -37.64
C THR A 117 -5.06 -2.07 -36.17
N VAL A 118 -4.50 -3.13 -35.58
CA VAL A 118 -4.45 -3.36 -34.14
C VAL A 118 -3.17 -2.71 -33.60
N LEU A 119 -3.34 -1.72 -32.73
CA LEU A 119 -2.24 -1.05 -32.04
C LEU A 119 -2.09 -1.67 -30.65
N PHE A 120 -1.02 -2.44 -30.44
CA PHE A 120 -0.71 -3.02 -29.14
C PHE A 120 0.28 -2.14 -28.37
N ILE A 121 -0.10 -1.76 -27.15
CA ILE A 121 0.74 -1.00 -26.23
C ILE A 121 0.94 -1.84 -24.96
N ASP A 122 2.16 -2.36 -24.80
CA ASP A 122 2.53 -3.09 -23.58
C ASP A 122 2.95 -2.09 -22.49
N GLU A 123 2.59 -2.38 -21.24
CA GLU A 123 2.74 -1.49 -20.08
C GLU A 123 2.17 -0.08 -20.31
N ILE A 124 0.91 0.01 -20.76
CA ILE A 124 0.24 1.27 -21.09
C ILE A 124 0.19 2.28 -19.92
N HIS A 125 0.31 1.82 -18.67
CA HIS A 125 0.44 2.70 -17.50
C HIS A 125 1.70 3.59 -17.54
N ARG A 126 2.71 3.24 -18.35
CA ARG A 126 3.91 4.07 -18.54
C ARG A 126 3.68 5.27 -19.46
N PHE A 127 2.56 5.32 -20.17
CA PHE A 127 2.22 6.48 -20.99
C PHE A 127 1.76 7.65 -20.14
N ASN A 128 2.40 8.80 -20.35
CA ASN A 128 1.90 10.06 -19.83
C ASN A 128 0.59 10.46 -20.53
N LYS A 129 -0.11 11.44 -19.93
CA LYS A 129 -1.39 11.94 -20.44
C LYS A 129 -1.32 12.39 -21.91
N ALA A 130 -0.23 13.04 -22.33
CA ALA A 130 -0.09 13.50 -23.72
C ALA A 130 0.04 12.35 -24.73
N GLN A 131 0.70 11.25 -24.37
CA GLN A 131 0.77 10.05 -25.22
C GLN A 131 -0.60 9.37 -25.33
N GLN A 132 -1.35 9.29 -24.24
CA GLN A 132 -2.70 8.74 -24.22
C GLN A 132 -3.68 9.58 -25.07
N ASP A 133 -3.66 10.91 -24.87
CA ASP A 133 -4.50 11.85 -25.63
C ASP A 133 -4.15 11.85 -27.13
N ALA A 134 -2.90 11.53 -27.49
CA ALA A 134 -2.49 11.44 -28.89
C ALA A 134 -3.09 10.23 -29.64
N VAL A 135 -3.50 9.17 -28.94
CA VAL A 135 -4.09 7.96 -29.56
C VAL A 135 -5.62 8.04 -29.59
N LEU A 136 -6.22 8.80 -28.66
CA LEU A 136 -7.67 8.86 -28.44
C LEU A 136 -8.53 9.13 -29.69
N PRO A 137 -8.23 10.14 -30.55
CA PRO A 137 -9.09 10.43 -31.72
C PRO A 137 -9.17 9.25 -32.70
N TYR A 138 -8.10 8.46 -32.77
CA TYR A 138 -7.95 7.36 -33.72
C TYR A 138 -8.56 6.06 -33.20
N VAL A 139 -8.80 5.98 -31.89
CA VAL A 139 -9.64 4.95 -31.28
C VAL A 139 -11.12 5.27 -31.48
N GLU A 140 -11.49 6.56 -31.42
CA GLU A 140 -12.87 7.03 -31.63
C GLU A 140 -13.36 6.83 -33.07
N ASP A 141 -12.56 7.22 -34.05
CA ASP A 141 -12.92 7.15 -35.46
C ASP A 141 -12.72 5.75 -36.07
N GLY A 142 -12.16 4.81 -35.29
CA GLY A 142 -11.91 3.43 -35.69
C GLY A 142 -10.68 3.22 -36.59
N THR A 143 -9.81 4.23 -36.74
CA THR A 143 -8.52 4.09 -37.45
C THR A 143 -7.68 2.98 -36.84
N VAL A 144 -7.63 2.89 -35.51
CA VAL A 144 -6.92 1.83 -34.78
C VAL A 144 -7.81 1.13 -33.77
N ILE A 145 -7.59 -0.17 -33.62
CA ILE A 145 -8.14 -0.97 -32.52
C ILE A 145 -7.06 -1.06 -31.46
N LEU A 146 -7.26 -0.40 -30.32
CA LEU A 146 -6.27 -0.35 -29.25
C LEU A 146 -6.34 -1.63 -28.40
N ILE A 147 -5.20 -2.28 -28.19
CA ILE A 147 -5.01 -3.29 -27.14
C ILE A 147 -3.94 -2.76 -26.19
N GLY A 148 -4.35 -2.28 -25.01
CA GLY A 148 -3.43 -1.91 -23.95
C GLY A 148 -3.22 -3.07 -22.98
N ALA A 149 -1.98 -3.31 -22.52
CA ALA A 149 -1.70 -4.24 -21.43
C ALA A 149 -1.11 -3.50 -20.24
N THR A 150 -1.55 -3.84 -19.02
CA THR A 150 -1.02 -3.26 -17.78
C THR A 150 -1.05 -4.26 -16.64
N THR A 151 -0.07 -4.16 -15.73
CA THR A 151 -0.09 -4.82 -14.42
C THR A 151 -0.74 -3.96 -13.34
N GLU A 152 -0.79 -2.64 -13.54
CA GLU A 152 -1.37 -1.68 -12.61
C GLU A 152 -2.85 -1.45 -12.92
N ASN A 153 -3.63 -1.10 -11.89
CA ASN A 153 -5.07 -0.91 -12.03
C ASN A 153 -5.36 0.25 -13.01
N PRO A 154 -6.08 -0.02 -14.11
CA PRO A 154 -6.25 0.93 -15.19
C PRO A 154 -7.05 2.18 -14.79
N SER A 155 -7.85 2.15 -13.71
CA SER A 155 -8.61 3.33 -13.27
C SER A 155 -7.75 4.48 -12.75
N PHE A 156 -6.51 4.20 -12.33
CA PHE A 156 -5.58 5.22 -11.84
C PHE A 156 -4.64 5.73 -12.95
N GLU A 157 -4.16 4.82 -13.80
CA GLU A 157 -3.07 5.10 -14.74
C GLU A 157 -3.54 5.39 -16.18
N VAL A 158 -4.74 4.95 -16.56
CA VAL A 158 -5.32 5.22 -17.87
C VAL A 158 -6.34 6.34 -17.75
N ASN A 159 -6.26 7.34 -18.63
CA ASN A 159 -7.16 8.47 -18.61
C ASN A 159 -8.63 8.02 -18.82
N GLY A 160 -9.57 8.72 -18.18
CA GLY A 160 -11.00 8.38 -18.27
C GLY A 160 -11.55 8.40 -19.71
N ALA A 161 -10.95 9.20 -20.60
CA ALA A 161 -11.35 9.30 -21.99
C ALA A 161 -11.09 7.99 -22.77
N LEU A 162 -9.91 7.38 -22.64
CA LEU A 162 -9.60 6.08 -23.24
C LEU A 162 -10.38 4.95 -22.56
N LEU A 163 -10.51 4.98 -21.22
CA LEU A 163 -11.28 3.98 -20.49
C LEU A 163 -12.74 3.92 -20.94
N SER A 164 -13.37 5.06 -21.18
CA SER A 164 -14.77 5.09 -21.67
C SER A 164 -14.96 4.51 -23.09
N ARG A 165 -13.88 4.33 -23.87
CA ARG A 165 -13.89 3.81 -25.25
C ARG A 165 -13.23 2.44 -25.38
N THR A 166 -12.76 1.89 -24.26
CA THR A 166 -12.13 0.57 -24.20
C THR A 166 -12.94 -0.32 -23.25
N ARG A 167 -12.85 -1.64 -23.44
CA ARG A 167 -13.34 -2.58 -22.44
C ARG A 167 -12.18 -3.16 -21.66
N VAL A 168 -12.28 -3.12 -20.33
CA VAL A 168 -11.29 -3.73 -19.46
C VAL A 168 -11.60 -5.21 -19.31
N PHE A 169 -10.61 -6.07 -19.58
CA PHE A 169 -10.63 -7.49 -19.29
C PHE A 169 -9.59 -7.80 -18.23
N THR A 170 -10.04 -8.31 -17.09
CA THR A 170 -9.18 -8.72 -15.99
C THR A 170 -8.71 -10.16 -16.19
N LEU A 171 -7.40 -10.34 -16.28
CA LEU A 171 -6.72 -11.63 -16.32
C LEU A 171 -6.33 -12.02 -14.90
N GLU A 172 -6.54 -13.28 -14.58
CA GLU A 172 -6.20 -13.84 -13.27
C GLU A 172 -4.78 -14.43 -13.30
N ALA A 173 -4.17 -14.62 -12.12
CA ALA A 173 -2.96 -15.43 -12.03
C ALA A 173 -3.30 -16.88 -12.45
N LEU A 174 -2.36 -17.56 -13.11
CA LEU A 174 -2.57 -18.95 -13.49
C LEU A 174 -2.66 -19.83 -12.25
N SER A 175 -3.55 -20.82 -12.26
CA SER A 175 -3.62 -21.82 -11.19
C SER A 175 -2.40 -22.74 -11.22
N ASP A 176 -2.12 -23.40 -10.10
CA ASP A 176 -1.06 -24.41 -10.01
C ASP A 176 -1.27 -25.54 -11.03
N GLU A 177 -2.52 -25.89 -11.32
CA GLU A 177 -2.88 -26.87 -12.34
C GLU A 177 -2.54 -26.37 -13.75
N ASP A 178 -2.89 -25.13 -14.09
CA ASP A 178 -2.54 -24.51 -15.38
C ASP A 178 -1.02 -24.44 -15.58
N VAL A 179 -0.28 -24.00 -14.56
CA VAL A 179 1.18 -23.91 -14.62
C VAL A 179 1.78 -25.31 -14.79
N GLY A 180 1.27 -26.30 -14.05
CA GLY A 180 1.68 -27.70 -14.19
C GLY A 180 1.46 -28.23 -15.60
N HIS A 181 0.29 -27.99 -16.19
CA HIS A 181 0.00 -28.39 -17.57
C HIS A 181 0.93 -27.74 -18.60
N LEU A 182 1.27 -26.45 -18.42
CA LEU A 182 2.19 -25.75 -19.31
C LEU A 182 3.64 -26.25 -19.18
N VAL A 183 4.06 -26.62 -17.96
CA VAL A 183 5.34 -27.28 -17.70
C VAL A 183 5.40 -28.64 -18.40
N ASP A 184 4.37 -29.48 -18.23
CA ASP A 184 4.30 -30.80 -18.85
C ASP A 184 4.31 -30.70 -20.38
N ARG A 185 3.57 -29.74 -20.93
CA ARG A 185 3.58 -29.44 -22.37
C ARG A 185 4.99 -29.08 -22.84
N ALA A 186 5.70 -28.20 -22.13
CA ALA A 186 7.05 -27.81 -22.48
C ALA A 186 8.06 -28.97 -22.42
N LEU A 187 7.86 -29.93 -21.52
CA LEU A 187 8.69 -31.15 -21.45
C LEU A 187 8.43 -32.10 -22.63
N SER A 188 7.18 -32.18 -23.10
CA SER A 188 6.76 -33.11 -24.16
C SER A 188 6.84 -32.57 -25.59
N ASP A 189 6.91 -31.25 -25.78
CA ASP A 189 6.91 -30.63 -27.11
C ASP A 189 8.31 -30.77 -27.77
N GLY A 190 8.37 -31.49 -28.89
CA GLY A 190 9.60 -31.74 -29.66
C GLY A 190 9.94 -30.68 -30.71
N GLU A 191 9.01 -29.80 -31.05
CA GLU A 191 9.23 -28.70 -32.00
C GLU A 191 9.77 -27.46 -31.29
N ARG A 192 9.15 -27.10 -30.15
CA ARG A 192 9.38 -25.85 -29.42
C ARG A 192 9.87 -26.04 -28.01
N GLY A 193 9.60 -27.20 -27.42
CA GLY A 193 9.86 -27.50 -26.03
C GLY A 193 11.26 -28.06 -25.76
N LEU A 194 11.32 -28.94 -24.77
CA LEU A 194 12.53 -29.55 -24.26
C LEU A 194 12.59 -31.06 -24.55
N ALA A 195 11.63 -31.64 -25.29
CA ALA A 195 11.58 -33.10 -25.48
C ALA A 195 12.87 -33.67 -26.09
N ASN A 196 13.55 -32.90 -26.95
CA ASN A 196 14.82 -33.28 -27.57
C ASN A 196 15.97 -33.46 -26.57
N TYR A 197 15.85 -32.92 -25.35
CA TYR A 197 16.81 -33.12 -24.26
C TYR A 197 16.47 -34.32 -23.37
N SER A 198 15.39 -35.04 -23.67
CA SER A 198 14.85 -36.15 -22.86
C SER A 198 14.81 -35.85 -21.34
N PRO A 199 14.24 -34.71 -20.92
CA PRO A 199 14.17 -34.36 -19.51
C PRO A 199 13.16 -35.25 -18.77
N MET A 200 13.53 -35.70 -17.58
CA MET A 200 12.64 -36.33 -16.62
C MET A 200 12.57 -35.46 -15.38
N LEU A 201 11.46 -34.76 -15.18
CA LEU A 201 11.24 -33.93 -14.00
C LEU A 201 10.73 -34.80 -12.85
N ALA A 202 11.45 -34.80 -11.71
CA ALA A 202 11.02 -35.49 -10.51
C ALA A 202 9.72 -34.86 -9.95
N ALA A 203 8.88 -35.66 -9.30
CA ALA A 203 7.54 -35.22 -8.86
C ALA A 203 7.59 -34.12 -7.79
N ASP A 204 8.53 -34.22 -6.86
CA ASP A 204 8.87 -33.21 -5.85
C ASP A 204 9.40 -31.92 -6.48
N ALA A 205 10.29 -32.03 -7.47
CA ALA A 205 10.80 -30.91 -8.24
C ALA A 205 9.70 -30.19 -9.03
N ARG A 206 8.76 -30.94 -9.62
CA ARG A 206 7.58 -30.38 -10.30
C ARG A 206 6.68 -29.62 -9.34
N GLY A 207 6.36 -30.23 -8.19
CA GLY A 207 5.53 -29.59 -7.16
C GLY A 207 6.16 -28.30 -6.66
N TYR A 208 7.47 -28.31 -6.39
CA TYR A 208 8.21 -27.13 -5.98
C TYR A 208 8.27 -26.05 -7.07
N LEU A 209 8.56 -26.42 -8.33
CA LEU A 209 8.58 -25.48 -9.45
C LEU A 209 7.24 -24.75 -9.64
N VAL A 210 6.13 -25.50 -9.59
CA VAL A 210 4.77 -24.95 -9.73
C VAL A 210 4.46 -24.00 -8.57
N ASN A 211 4.72 -24.44 -7.34
CA ASN A 211 4.49 -23.63 -6.15
C ASN A 211 5.32 -22.32 -6.19
N MET A 212 6.60 -22.42 -6.52
CA MET A 212 7.50 -21.28 -6.63
C MET A 212 7.17 -20.36 -7.82
N ALA A 213 6.53 -20.87 -8.86
CA ALA A 213 6.10 -20.04 -9.98
C ALA A 213 5.01 -19.04 -9.55
N ASN A 214 4.17 -19.41 -8.58
CA ASN A 214 3.09 -18.58 -8.01
C ASN A 214 2.26 -17.89 -9.10
N GLY A 215 1.80 -18.68 -10.07
CA GLY A 215 1.00 -18.22 -11.22
C GLY A 215 1.76 -17.52 -12.36
N ASP A 216 3.08 -17.32 -12.26
CA ASP A 216 3.92 -16.81 -13.37
C ASP A 216 4.64 -17.94 -14.12
N VAL A 217 3.99 -18.45 -15.18
CA VAL A 217 4.53 -19.51 -16.03
C VAL A 217 5.86 -19.16 -16.69
N ARG A 218 6.13 -17.88 -16.99
CA ARG A 218 7.40 -17.48 -17.61
C ARG A 218 8.57 -17.77 -16.66
N THR A 219 8.37 -17.59 -15.35
CA THR A 219 9.40 -17.95 -14.37
C THR A 219 9.56 -19.46 -14.28
N ALA A 220 8.46 -20.22 -14.28
CA ALA A 220 8.51 -21.68 -14.29
C ALA A 220 9.31 -22.21 -15.49
N LEU A 221 9.01 -21.73 -16.70
CA LEU A 221 9.67 -22.17 -17.93
C LEU A 221 11.13 -21.76 -18.01
N ASN A 222 11.49 -20.56 -17.53
CA ASN A 222 12.89 -20.13 -17.50
C ASN A 222 13.72 -20.96 -16.50
N ALA A 223 13.18 -21.25 -15.32
CA ALA A 223 13.85 -22.10 -14.34
C ALA A 223 14.00 -23.53 -14.85
N LEU A 224 12.94 -24.08 -15.46
CA LEU A 224 12.95 -25.40 -16.07
C LEU A 224 14.00 -25.49 -17.20
N GLU A 225 14.02 -24.51 -18.11
CA GLU A 225 15.03 -24.44 -19.17
C GLU A 225 16.45 -24.40 -18.60
N SER A 226 16.69 -23.54 -17.61
CA SER A 226 18.01 -23.43 -16.97
C SER A 226 18.46 -24.74 -16.33
N ALA A 227 17.57 -25.41 -15.59
CA ALA A 227 17.86 -26.70 -14.96
C ALA A 227 18.16 -27.78 -16.00
N VAL A 228 17.37 -27.86 -17.08
CA VAL A 228 17.57 -28.85 -18.15
C VAL A 228 18.87 -28.60 -18.93
N MET A 229 19.20 -27.33 -19.22
CA MET A 229 20.41 -26.97 -19.94
C MET A 229 21.67 -27.24 -19.11
N ALA A 230 21.62 -26.97 -17.80
CA ALA A 230 22.74 -27.21 -16.88
C ALA A 230 22.98 -28.69 -16.58
N LYS A 231 21.92 -29.53 -16.61
CA LYS A 231 22.04 -30.95 -16.26
C LYS A 231 22.65 -31.77 -17.38
N ALA A 232 23.78 -32.42 -17.13
CA ALA A 232 24.34 -33.39 -18.08
C ALA A 232 23.42 -34.63 -18.23
N PRO A 233 23.38 -35.28 -19.41
CA PRO A 233 22.70 -36.55 -19.59
C PRO A 233 23.24 -37.60 -18.62
N SER A 234 22.34 -38.39 -18.05
CA SER A 234 22.65 -39.54 -17.18
C SER A 234 22.51 -40.86 -17.94
N ILE A 235 22.40 -41.99 -17.22
CA ILE A 235 22.30 -43.32 -17.82
C ILE A 235 21.06 -43.38 -18.74
N GLY A 236 21.28 -43.70 -20.02
CA GLY A 236 20.22 -43.80 -21.04
C GLY A 236 19.85 -42.47 -21.71
N GLU A 237 20.78 -41.51 -21.77
CA GLU A 237 20.63 -40.17 -22.41
C GLU A 237 19.56 -39.25 -21.77
N LYS A 238 18.91 -39.69 -20.70
CA LYS A 238 17.90 -38.91 -20.00
C LYS A 238 18.52 -37.94 -19.01
N ARG A 239 17.92 -36.75 -18.89
CA ARG A 239 18.31 -35.73 -17.90
C ARG A 239 17.31 -35.75 -16.75
N LEU A 240 17.66 -36.41 -15.64
CA LEU A 240 16.84 -36.38 -14.42
C LEU A 240 16.99 -35.01 -13.76
N ILE A 241 15.91 -34.23 -13.70
CA ILE A 241 15.84 -32.92 -13.06
C ILE A 241 15.25 -33.11 -11.67
N THR A 242 16.10 -32.88 -10.68
CA THR A 242 15.79 -33.06 -9.25
C THR A 242 15.35 -31.75 -8.61
N LEU A 243 14.89 -31.81 -7.36
CA LEU A 243 14.52 -30.64 -6.58
C LEU A 243 15.69 -29.65 -6.45
N ASP A 244 16.89 -30.15 -6.16
CA ASP A 244 18.09 -29.32 -6.02
C ASP A 244 18.42 -28.58 -7.32
N ASP A 245 18.24 -29.21 -8.48
CA ASP A 245 18.48 -28.56 -9.77
C ASP A 245 17.51 -27.39 -10.02
N ILE A 246 16.25 -27.53 -9.59
CA ILE A 246 15.23 -26.47 -9.67
C ILE A 246 15.53 -25.37 -8.65
N CYS A 247 15.93 -25.72 -7.42
CA CYS A 247 16.35 -24.75 -6.41
C CYS A 247 17.53 -23.91 -6.91
N ASP A 248 18.54 -24.56 -7.51
CA ASP A 248 19.71 -23.91 -8.09
C ASP A 248 19.33 -22.99 -9.26
N ALA A 249 18.43 -23.44 -10.14
CA ALA A 249 17.92 -22.62 -11.23
C ALA A 249 17.08 -21.41 -10.76
N LEU A 250 16.47 -21.51 -9.57
CA LEU A 250 15.66 -20.46 -8.96
C LEU A 250 16.44 -19.51 -8.03
N GLN A 251 17.75 -19.67 -7.84
CA GLN A 251 18.64 -18.91 -6.91
C GLN A 251 18.63 -17.36 -7.06
N GLY A 252 17.73 -16.77 -7.85
CA GLY A 252 17.55 -15.34 -8.06
C GLY A 252 16.17 -14.80 -7.68
N ARG A 253 15.56 -15.22 -6.57
CA ARG A 253 14.36 -14.55 -6.04
C ARG A 253 14.52 -14.16 -4.57
N ALA A 254 15.36 -13.16 -4.34
CA ALA A 254 14.88 -12.07 -3.52
C ALA A 254 13.67 -11.47 -4.22
N THR A 255 12.48 -11.76 -3.71
CA THR A 255 11.50 -10.72 -3.49
C THR A 255 10.88 -10.09 -4.74
N ARG A 256 10.00 -10.84 -5.44
CA ARG A 256 8.95 -10.21 -6.26
C ARG A 256 7.77 -9.82 -5.38
N TYR A 257 8.01 -8.81 -4.57
CA TYR A 257 6.96 -8.09 -3.92
C TYR A 257 6.98 -6.70 -4.54
N ASP A 258 5.87 -6.38 -5.18
CA ASP A 258 5.71 -5.12 -5.88
C ASP A 258 5.54 -4.01 -4.84
N LYS A 259 6.66 -3.43 -4.42
CA LYS A 259 6.71 -2.32 -3.46
C LYS A 259 5.92 -1.09 -3.91
N ASN A 260 5.49 -1.02 -5.18
CA ASN A 260 4.71 0.08 -5.74
C ASN A 260 3.31 -0.36 -6.26
N GLY A 261 2.89 -1.60 -6.03
CA GLY A 261 1.69 -2.18 -6.65
C GLY A 261 0.50 -2.40 -5.72
N GLU A 262 -0.55 -3.01 -6.28
CA GLU A 262 -1.79 -3.43 -5.60
C GLU A 262 -1.51 -4.41 -4.44
N LEU A 263 -0.54 -5.31 -4.62
CA LEU A 263 -0.18 -6.33 -3.61
C LEU A 263 0.35 -5.71 -2.31
N HIS A 264 1.05 -4.57 -2.38
CA HIS A 264 1.50 -3.81 -1.21
C HIS A 264 0.31 -3.31 -0.37
N TYR A 265 -0.67 -2.69 -1.04
CA TYR A 265 -1.87 -2.18 -0.39
C TYR A 265 -2.78 -3.30 0.14
N ASP A 266 -2.89 -4.40 -0.60
CA ASP A 266 -3.70 -5.55 -0.19
C ASP A 266 -3.08 -6.27 1.01
N ALA A 267 -1.77 -6.50 1.01
CA ALA A 267 -1.09 -7.17 2.11
C ALA A 267 -1.16 -6.37 3.41
N ILE A 268 -0.92 -5.05 3.36
CA ILE A 268 -1.02 -4.21 4.56
C ILE A 268 -2.46 -4.08 5.06
N SER A 269 -3.42 -4.06 4.13
CA SER A 269 -4.85 -4.04 4.43
C SER A 269 -5.32 -5.34 5.04
N ALA A 270 -4.79 -6.48 4.57
CA ALA A 270 -5.05 -7.81 5.13
C ALA A 270 -4.43 -7.96 6.53
N LEU A 271 -3.20 -7.47 6.75
CA LEU A 271 -2.61 -7.39 8.09
C LEU A 271 -3.50 -6.58 9.03
N HIS A 272 -3.93 -5.38 8.61
CA HIS A 272 -4.78 -4.50 9.41
C HIS A 272 -6.09 -5.19 9.81
N LYS A 273 -6.78 -5.79 8.85
CA LYS A 273 -8.04 -6.50 9.10
C LYS A 273 -7.83 -7.70 10.03
N SER A 274 -6.77 -8.48 9.84
CA SER A 274 -6.46 -9.62 10.70
C SER A 274 -6.24 -9.18 12.15
N VAL A 275 -5.51 -8.07 12.38
CA VAL A 275 -5.33 -7.49 13.71
C VAL A 275 -6.66 -7.02 14.31
N ARG A 276 -7.48 -6.32 13.52
CA ARG A 276 -8.81 -5.83 13.93
C ARG A 276 -9.74 -6.98 14.33
N ASP A 277 -9.70 -8.07 13.57
CA ASP A 277 -10.53 -9.27 13.75
C ASP A 277 -9.95 -10.24 14.79
N SER A 278 -8.85 -9.86 15.46
CA SER A 278 -8.19 -10.67 16.49
C SER A 278 -7.67 -12.03 15.97
N ASP A 279 -7.20 -12.08 14.73
CA ASP A 279 -6.58 -13.26 14.11
C ASP A 279 -5.04 -13.13 14.10
N PRO A 280 -4.33 -13.67 15.11
CA PRO A 280 -2.87 -13.60 15.17
C PRO A 280 -2.18 -14.42 14.07
N ASP A 281 -2.79 -15.52 13.62
CA ASP A 281 -2.20 -16.41 12.61
C ASP A 281 -2.22 -15.74 11.23
N GLY A 282 -3.37 -15.19 10.84
CA GLY A 282 -3.51 -14.40 9.63
C GLY A 282 -2.63 -13.16 9.65
N ALA A 283 -2.59 -12.45 10.79
CA ALA A 283 -1.76 -11.25 10.94
C ALA A 283 -0.25 -11.57 10.79
N LEU A 284 0.24 -12.62 11.44
CA LEU A 284 1.63 -13.05 11.31
C LEU A 284 1.98 -13.47 9.88
N TYR A 285 1.08 -14.17 9.19
CA TYR A 285 1.29 -14.56 7.79
C TYR A 285 1.44 -13.34 6.88
N TRP A 286 0.53 -12.36 6.98
CA TRP A 286 0.61 -11.15 6.15
C TRP A 286 1.82 -10.28 6.49
N LEU A 287 2.17 -10.18 7.77
CA LEU A 287 3.40 -9.53 8.21
C LEU A 287 4.64 -10.18 7.58
N GLY A 288 4.77 -11.51 7.71
CA GLY A 288 5.89 -12.26 7.16
C GLY A 288 5.99 -12.14 5.64
N ARG A 289 4.85 -12.19 4.94
CA ARG A 289 4.80 -12.02 3.48
C ARG A 289 5.28 -10.64 3.03
N MET A 290 4.99 -9.58 3.78
CA MET A 290 5.49 -8.24 3.49
C MET A 290 6.99 -8.12 3.77
N LEU A 291 7.47 -8.69 4.88
CA LEU A 291 8.89 -8.65 5.27
C LEU A 291 9.78 -9.45 4.31
N ASP A 292 9.38 -10.67 3.95
CA ASP A 292 10.03 -11.47 2.89
C ASP A 292 9.91 -10.77 1.52
N GLY A 293 8.78 -10.06 1.37
CA GLY A 293 8.51 -9.07 0.33
C GLY A 293 9.42 -7.84 0.33
N GLY A 294 10.36 -7.73 1.26
CA GLY A 294 11.29 -6.60 1.36
C GLY A 294 10.58 -5.26 1.57
N GLU A 295 9.33 -5.26 2.01
CA GLU A 295 8.62 -4.05 2.45
C GLU A 295 9.48 -3.29 3.47
N ASP A 296 9.39 -1.96 3.46
CA ASP A 296 10.06 -1.17 4.49
C ASP A 296 9.47 -1.53 5.87
N ALA A 297 10.27 -2.12 6.75
CA ALA A 297 9.84 -2.48 8.10
C ALA A 297 9.31 -1.27 8.89
N LEU A 298 9.83 -0.07 8.64
CA LEU A 298 9.30 1.16 9.27
C LEU A 298 7.96 1.58 8.67
N TYR A 299 7.68 1.25 7.40
CA TYR A 299 6.34 1.42 6.84
C TYR A 299 5.33 0.53 7.56
N ILE A 300 5.65 -0.76 7.74
CA ILE A 300 4.81 -1.68 8.49
C ILE A 300 4.63 -1.17 9.93
N ALA A 301 5.71 -0.76 10.60
CA ALA A 301 5.65 -0.22 11.96
C ALA A 301 4.69 0.97 12.09
N ARG A 302 4.71 1.93 11.14
CA ARG A 302 3.76 3.06 11.11
C ARG A 302 2.30 2.60 11.06
N ARG A 303 2.03 1.53 10.30
CA ARG A 303 0.68 0.96 10.17
C ARG A 303 0.26 0.19 11.43
N VAL A 304 1.16 -0.55 12.06
CA VAL A 304 0.90 -1.21 13.36
C VAL A 304 0.64 -0.17 14.45
N VAL A 305 1.36 0.97 14.47
CA VAL A 305 1.07 2.10 15.37
C VAL A 305 -0.34 2.62 15.14
N ARG A 306 -0.75 2.73 13.87
CA ARG A 306 -2.11 3.16 13.51
C ARG A 306 -3.17 2.20 14.05
N MET A 307 -2.96 0.89 13.93
CA MET A 307 -3.87 -0.13 14.48
C MET A 307 -4.03 0.01 15.99
N ALA A 308 -2.94 0.25 16.73
CA ALA A 308 -2.97 0.43 18.18
C ALA A 308 -3.88 1.58 18.64
N VAL A 309 -3.90 2.70 17.92
CA VAL A 309 -4.71 3.88 18.29
C VAL A 309 -6.11 3.89 17.68
N GLU A 310 -6.31 3.20 16.56
CA GLU A 310 -7.59 3.17 15.84
C GLU A 310 -8.49 2.02 16.28
N ASP A 311 -7.93 0.82 16.44
CA ASP A 311 -8.70 -0.42 16.66
C ASP A 311 -8.64 -0.91 18.10
N ILE A 312 -7.65 -0.47 18.89
CA ILE A 312 -7.50 -0.82 20.31
C ILE A 312 -7.82 0.40 21.18
N GLY A 313 -7.19 1.56 20.92
CA GLY A 313 -7.52 2.82 21.58
C GLY A 313 -7.36 2.75 23.10
N LEU A 314 -8.37 3.23 23.84
CA LEU A 314 -8.35 3.20 25.31
C LEU A 314 -8.82 1.87 25.89
N ALA A 315 -9.23 0.89 25.07
CA ALA A 315 -9.57 -0.44 25.60
C ALA A 315 -8.31 -1.13 26.16
N ASP A 316 -7.13 -0.81 25.63
CA ASP A 316 -5.85 -1.14 26.24
C ASP A 316 -4.83 0.00 26.05
N PRO A 317 -4.62 0.85 27.07
CA PRO A 317 -3.66 1.94 27.02
C PRO A 317 -2.19 1.52 26.84
N GLN A 318 -1.84 0.23 27.03
CA GLN A 318 -0.48 -0.27 26.82
C GLN A 318 -0.17 -0.59 25.35
N ALA A 319 -1.18 -0.63 24.47
CA ALA A 319 -1.00 -0.96 23.05
C ALA A 319 -0.06 0.01 22.33
N LEU A 320 -0.27 1.33 22.46
CA LEU A 320 0.60 2.31 21.81
C LEU A 320 2.05 2.25 22.34
N PRO A 321 2.31 2.26 23.67
CA PRO A 321 3.66 2.07 24.21
C PRO A 321 4.39 0.81 23.71
N GLN A 322 3.70 -0.35 23.69
CA GLN A 322 4.27 -1.61 23.19
C GLN A 322 4.68 -1.51 21.72
N VAL A 323 3.81 -0.95 20.88
CA VAL A 323 4.09 -0.82 19.45
C VAL A 323 5.18 0.22 19.18
N MET A 324 5.24 1.31 19.96
CA MET A 324 6.34 2.27 19.87
C MET A 324 7.68 1.65 20.25
N ALA A 325 7.71 0.78 21.27
CA ALA A 325 8.91 0.03 21.63
C ALA A 325 9.33 -0.93 20.51
N ALA A 326 8.38 -1.61 19.87
CA ALA A 326 8.66 -2.47 18.72
C ALA A 326 9.20 -1.68 17.52
N GLN A 327 8.61 -0.52 17.21
CA GLN A 327 9.12 0.37 16.16
C GLN A 327 10.54 0.83 16.47
N GLN A 328 10.82 1.20 17.73
CA GLN A 328 12.17 1.59 18.15
C GLN A 328 13.15 0.44 18.04
N ALA A 329 12.75 -0.79 18.38
CA ALA A 329 13.57 -1.98 18.20
C ALA A 329 13.90 -2.23 16.72
N VAL A 330 12.92 -2.07 15.82
CA VAL A 330 13.15 -2.14 14.36
C VAL A 330 14.17 -1.09 13.91
N HIS A 331 14.01 0.15 14.36
CA HIS A 331 14.91 1.23 13.99
C HIS A 331 16.34 1.02 14.53
N PHE A 332 16.46 0.51 15.76
CA PHE A 332 17.72 0.34 16.45
C PHE A 332 18.49 -0.90 15.98
N LEU A 333 17.81 -2.03 15.79
CA LEU A 333 18.43 -3.31 15.42
C LEU A 333 18.60 -3.45 13.90
N GLY A 334 17.69 -2.88 13.10
CA GLY A 334 17.61 -3.14 11.66
C GLY A 334 17.00 -4.51 11.35
N GLN A 335 17.00 -4.89 10.06
CA GLN A 335 16.53 -6.20 9.61
C GLN A 335 17.71 -7.19 9.48
N PRO A 336 17.50 -8.49 9.78
CA PRO A 336 16.22 -9.13 10.15
C PRO A 336 15.88 -9.08 11.65
N GLU A 337 16.80 -8.71 12.54
CA GLU A 337 16.63 -8.86 14.00
C GLU A 337 15.45 -8.07 14.57
N GLY A 338 15.14 -6.90 14.00
CA GLY A 338 14.02 -6.04 14.39
C GLY A 338 12.64 -6.59 13.99
N GLU A 339 12.56 -7.53 13.04
CA GLU A 339 11.30 -8.07 12.53
C GLU A 339 10.51 -8.82 13.60
N LEU A 340 11.21 -9.52 14.49
CA LEU A 340 10.60 -10.25 15.60
C LEU A 340 9.89 -9.30 16.58
N ALA A 341 10.38 -8.06 16.74
CA ALA A 341 9.72 -7.05 17.56
C ALA A 341 8.36 -6.63 16.97
N LEU A 342 8.27 -6.50 15.64
CA LEU A 342 6.99 -6.26 14.96
C LEU A 342 6.04 -7.44 15.09
N ALA A 343 6.54 -8.67 14.94
CA ALA A 343 5.73 -9.86 15.11
C ALA A 343 5.13 -9.94 16.52
N GLN A 344 5.94 -9.68 17.55
CA GLN A 344 5.47 -9.60 18.94
C GLN A 344 4.38 -8.54 19.12
N ALA A 345 4.59 -7.34 18.58
CA ALA A 345 3.62 -6.25 18.68
C ALA A 345 2.31 -6.56 17.97
N VAL A 346 2.36 -7.17 16.78
CA VAL A 346 1.16 -7.59 16.03
C VAL A 346 0.36 -8.62 16.81
N VAL A 347 1.02 -9.65 17.37
CA VAL A 347 0.35 -10.65 18.21
C VAL A 347 -0.28 -10.00 19.44
N TYR A 348 0.44 -9.08 20.10
CA TYR A 348 -0.09 -8.31 21.21
C TYR A 348 -1.39 -7.59 20.84
N LEU A 349 -1.40 -6.86 19.71
CA LEU A 349 -2.59 -6.14 19.26
C LEU A 349 -3.75 -7.08 18.89
N CYS A 350 -3.48 -8.27 18.35
CA CYS A 350 -4.52 -9.25 18.08
C CYS A 350 -5.22 -9.69 19.38
N GLN A 351 -4.48 -9.86 20.46
CA GLN A 351 -5.02 -10.26 21.77
C GLN A 351 -5.60 -9.11 22.59
N ALA A 352 -5.27 -7.86 22.25
CA ALA A 352 -5.76 -6.68 22.96
C ALA A 352 -7.28 -6.49 22.76
N PRO A 353 -8.02 -6.05 23.80
CA PRO A 353 -9.43 -5.70 23.67
C PRO A 353 -9.62 -4.58 22.63
N LYS A 354 -10.63 -4.72 21.76
CA LYS A 354 -10.85 -3.82 20.63
C LYS A 354 -11.79 -2.67 21.00
N SER A 355 -11.39 -1.44 20.65
CA SER A 355 -12.27 -0.28 20.67
C SER A 355 -11.83 0.76 19.65
N ASN A 356 -12.80 1.22 18.86
CA ASN A 356 -12.66 2.36 17.96
C ASN A 356 -13.35 3.62 18.52
N ALA A 357 -13.70 3.65 19.81
CA ALA A 357 -14.49 4.73 20.40
C ALA A 357 -13.77 6.09 20.30
N VAL A 358 -12.46 6.14 20.58
CA VAL A 358 -11.65 7.36 20.43
C VAL A 358 -11.61 7.82 18.97
N TYR A 359 -11.42 6.89 18.03
CA TYR A 359 -11.40 7.19 16.59
C TYR A 359 -12.72 7.82 16.12
N ARG A 360 -13.85 7.21 16.50
CA ARG A 360 -15.20 7.75 16.19
C ARG A 360 -15.44 9.11 16.86
N ALA A 361 -15.06 9.26 18.12
CA ALA A 361 -15.21 10.50 18.87
C ALA A 361 -14.46 11.67 18.20
N TYR A 362 -13.21 11.45 17.83
CA TYR A 362 -12.41 12.48 17.15
C TYR A 362 -12.96 12.81 15.76
N GLY A 363 -13.37 11.80 14.99
CA GLY A 363 -14.02 12.02 13.69
C GLY A 363 -15.31 12.85 13.78
N ALA A 364 -16.13 12.60 14.79
CA ALA A 364 -17.34 13.38 15.05
C ALA A 364 -17.02 14.84 15.44
N ALA A 365 -16.01 15.05 16.28
CA ALA A 365 -15.56 16.39 16.65
C ALA A 365 -15.01 17.17 15.43
N GLN A 366 -14.20 16.53 14.59
CA GLN A 366 -13.70 17.15 13.35
C GLN A 366 -14.83 17.51 12.38
N LYS A 367 -15.86 16.66 12.29
CA LYS A 367 -17.05 16.93 11.48
C LYS A 367 -17.80 18.17 11.99
N ASP A 368 -18.05 18.26 13.29
CA ASP A 368 -18.75 19.42 13.86
C ASP A 368 -17.94 20.71 13.71
N VAL A 369 -16.60 20.64 13.82
CA VAL A 369 -15.71 21.79 13.53
C VAL A 369 -15.83 22.26 12.08
N ALA A 370 -16.02 21.35 11.13
CA ALA A 370 -16.14 21.68 9.71
C ALA A 370 -17.55 22.17 9.31
N GLU A 371 -18.60 21.64 9.95
CA GLU A 371 -19.99 21.84 9.54
C GLU A 371 -20.75 22.86 10.39
N THR A 372 -20.28 23.19 11.59
CA THR A 372 -20.96 24.14 12.48
C THR A 372 -20.33 25.53 12.46
N ARG A 373 -21.06 26.51 12.98
CA ARG A 373 -20.55 27.87 13.12
C ARG A 373 -19.35 27.85 14.07
N ASN A 374 -18.24 28.45 13.64
CA ASN A 374 -17.04 28.61 14.44
C ASN A 374 -17.24 29.67 15.53
N GLU A 375 -17.98 29.30 16.58
CA GLU A 375 -18.20 30.14 17.75
C GLU A 375 -16.90 30.35 18.53
N PRO A 376 -16.70 31.56 19.11
CA PRO A 376 -15.49 31.82 19.85
C PRO A 376 -15.48 31.04 21.17
N VAL A 377 -14.29 30.72 21.67
CA VAL A 377 -14.11 30.05 22.97
C VAL A 377 -14.93 30.76 24.06
N PRO A 378 -15.67 30.04 24.91
CA PRO A 378 -16.42 30.64 26.03
C PRO A 378 -15.55 31.52 26.93
N LEU A 379 -16.09 32.65 27.40
CA LEU A 379 -15.30 33.67 28.12
C LEU A 379 -14.58 33.12 29.36
N HIS A 380 -15.21 32.21 30.11
CA HIS A 380 -14.62 31.58 31.29
C HIS A 380 -13.45 30.66 30.97
N LEU A 381 -13.31 30.19 29.72
CA LEU A 381 -12.17 29.37 29.27
C LEU A 381 -11.05 30.19 28.60
N ARG A 382 -11.27 31.49 28.35
CA ARG A 382 -10.26 32.32 27.70
C ARG A 382 -9.16 32.70 28.68
N ASN A 383 -7.92 32.72 28.18
CA ASN A 383 -6.81 33.31 28.91
C ASN A 383 -7.00 34.84 29.03
N ALA A 384 -6.64 35.39 30.20
CA ALA A 384 -6.76 36.81 30.52
C ALA A 384 -5.44 37.39 31.08
N PRO A 385 -4.33 37.37 30.31
CA PRO A 385 -3.03 37.76 30.82
C PRO A 385 -2.91 39.28 31.07
N THR A 386 -3.67 40.12 30.35
CA THR A 386 -3.63 41.58 30.49
C THR A 386 -4.78 42.13 31.33
N ARG A 387 -4.59 43.29 31.98
CA ARG A 387 -5.65 43.98 32.74
C ARG A 387 -6.85 44.34 31.85
N LEU A 388 -6.61 44.69 30.58
CA LEU A 388 -7.66 45.00 29.62
C LEU A 388 -8.56 43.77 29.37
N MET A 389 -7.97 42.59 29.18
CA MET A 389 -8.70 41.34 28.95
C MET A 389 -9.52 40.93 30.19
N LYS A 390 -8.96 41.08 31.40
CA LYS A 390 -9.71 40.88 32.65
C LYS A 390 -10.88 41.86 32.77
N GLY A 391 -10.69 43.12 32.38
CA GLY A 391 -11.74 44.15 32.32
C GLY A 391 -12.85 43.84 31.32
N MET A 392 -12.53 43.12 30.24
CA MET A 392 -13.47 42.61 29.23
C MET A 392 -14.14 41.29 29.64
N GLY A 393 -13.88 40.78 30.85
CA GLY A 393 -14.52 39.56 31.39
C GLY A 393 -13.89 38.24 30.93
N TYR A 394 -12.68 38.26 30.36
CA TYR A 394 -11.98 37.02 29.99
C TYR A 394 -11.53 36.29 31.25
N GLY A 395 -11.69 34.96 31.28
CA GLY A 395 -11.40 34.12 32.44
C GLY A 395 -12.35 34.36 33.64
N LYS A 396 -13.35 35.25 33.50
CA LYS A 396 -14.31 35.53 34.57
C LYS A 396 -15.21 34.32 34.77
N GLY A 397 -15.24 33.81 36.00
CA GLY A 397 -16.00 32.59 36.33
C GLY A 397 -15.30 31.31 35.90
N TYR A 398 -14.00 31.33 35.64
CA TYR A 398 -13.23 30.09 35.52
C TYR A 398 -13.20 29.37 36.88
N GLU A 399 -13.50 28.07 36.88
CA GLU A 399 -13.35 27.21 38.06
C GLU A 399 -12.10 26.36 37.89
N TYR A 400 -11.13 26.55 38.80
CA TYR A 400 -9.94 25.73 38.81
C TYR A 400 -10.23 24.40 39.48
N ALA A 401 -10.29 23.34 38.67
CA ALA A 401 -10.77 22.03 39.11
C ALA A 401 -10.03 21.47 40.34
N HIS A 402 -8.73 21.74 40.49
CA HIS A 402 -7.92 21.27 41.62
C HIS A 402 -8.29 21.90 42.97
N ASP A 403 -8.95 23.07 42.97
CA ASP A 403 -9.42 23.74 44.19
C ASP A 403 -10.78 23.19 44.67
N LEU A 404 -11.44 22.39 43.84
CA LEU A 404 -12.75 21.79 44.14
C LEU A 404 -12.56 20.46 44.86
N THR A 405 -13.47 20.13 45.78
CA THR A 405 -13.39 18.95 46.65
C THR A 405 -13.25 17.64 45.87
N ASP A 406 -13.94 17.54 44.73
CA ASP A 406 -13.92 16.36 43.87
C ASP A 406 -12.88 16.47 42.73
N GLY A 407 -12.06 17.51 42.72
CA GLY A 407 -11.06 17.76 41.66
C GLY A 407 -11.69 18.06 40.30
N ARG A 408 -12.92 18.61 40.26
CA ARG A 408 -13.76 18.67 39.06
C ARG A 408 -14.72 19.86 39.06
N SER A 409 -14.80 20.58 37.94
CA SER A 409 -15.82 21.61 37.67
C SER A 409 -16.98 21.05 36.84
N ASP A 410 -18.19 21.53 37.10
CA ASP A 410 -19.40 21.22 36.32
C ASP A 410 -19.67 22.27 35.21
N HIS A 411 -18.72 23.18 34.93
CA HIS A 411 -18.86 24.19 33.88
C HIS A 411 -18.90 23.57 32.49
N ALA A 412 -19.77 24.11 31.62
CA ALA A 412 -19.81 23.75 30.21
C ALA A 412 -18.51 24.19 29.51
N HIS A 413 -17.90 23.29 28.75
CA HIS A 413 -16.65 23.57 28.01
C HIS A 413 -16.85 23.74 26.50
N LEU A 414 -17.96 23.21 25.97
CA LEU A 414 -18.34 23.41 24.59
C LEU A 414 -19.01 24.77 24.40
N PRO A 415 -18.93 25.37 23.20
CA PRO A 415 -19.68 26.58 22.88
C PRO A 415 -21.19 26.30 22.91
N PRO A 416 -22.03 27.34 23.11
CA PRO A 416 -23.49 27.20 23.23
C PRO A 416 -24.16 26.41 22.09
N ASN A 417 -23.69 26.55 20.86
CA ASN A 417 -24.22 25.81 19.71
C ASN A 417 -23.92 24.30 19.73
N LEU A 418 -23.03 23.84 20.59
CA LEU A 418 -22.66 22.43 20.80
C LEU A 418 -22.97 21.95 22.23
N GLU A 419 -23.81 22.69 22.96
CA GLU A 419 -24.19 22.32 24.32
C GLU A 419 -24.85 20.92 24.35
N GLY A 420 -24.44 20.10 25.31
CA GLY A 420 -24.92 18.73 25.47
C GLY A 420 -24.37 17.71 24.45
N ARG A 421 -23.50 18.11 23.53
CA ARG A 421 -22.86 17.19 22.58
C ARG A 421 -21.90 16.25 23.31
N ILE A 422 -22.08 14.95 23.12
CA ILE A 422 -21.19 13.90 23.61
C ILE A 422 -20.45 13.31 22.41
N TYR A 423 -19.11 13.34 22.45
CA TYR A 423 -18.28 12.75 21.39
C TYR A 423 -17.76 11.37 21.78
N TYR A 424 -17.31 11.21 23.01
CA TYR A 424 -16.63 9.99 23.46
C TYR A 424 -17.56 9.12 24.28
N GLU A 425 -17.96 8.00 23.67
CA GLU A 425 -18.77 6.96 24.28
C GLU A 425 -17.90 5.70 24.45
N PRO A 426 -17.31 5.48 25.64
CA PRO A 426 -16.44 4.32 25.87
C PRO A 426 -17.22 3.01 25.69
N THR A 427 -16.52 1.95 25.26
CA THR A 427 -17.07 0.59 25.23
C THR A 427 -17.10 -0.04 26.63
N ASP A 428 -17.54 -1.28 26.72
CA ASP A 428 -17.40 -2.16 27.89
C ASP A 428 -16.16 -3.07 27.78
N HIS A 429 -15.32 -2.88 26.77
CA HIS A 429 -14.14 -3.71 26.53
C HIS A 429 -12.93 -3.18 27.28
N GLY A 430 -12.19 -4.09 27.93
CA GLY A 430 -10.90 -3.79 28.55
C GLY A 430 -10.97 -2.62 29.55
N PHE A 431 -10.00 -1.71 29.45
CA PHE A 431 -9.90 -0.55 30.32
C PHE A 431 -11.05 0.47 30.11
N GLU A 432 -11.72 0.46 28.95
CA GLU A 432 -12.85 1.37 28.71
C GLU A 432 -14.06 1.09 29.60
N ALA A 433 -14.23 -0.13 30.11
CA ALA A 433 -15.26 -0.42 31.12
C ALA A 433 -15.09 0.47 32.37
N LEU A 434 -13.85 0.61 32.85
CA LEU A 434 -13.54 1.50 33.98
C LEU A 434 -13.68 2.98 33.62
N VAL A 435 -13.36 3.35 32.37
CA VAL A 435 -13.57 4.72 31.88
C VAL A 435 -15.06 5.05 31.84
N ARG A 436 -15.90 4.12 31.39
CA ARG A 436 -17.37 4.24 31.39
C ARG A 436 -17.90 4.44 32.81
N GLU A 437 -17.46 3.65 33.77
CA GLU A 437 -17.85 3.83 35.19
C GLU A 437 -17.47 5.21 35.71
N ARG A 438 -16.27 5.71 35.38
CA ARG A 438 -15.82 7.05 35.77
C ARG A 438 -16.65 8.16 35.12
N LEU A 439 -17.04 8.01 33.85
CA LEU A 439 -17.91 8.97 33.17
C LEU A 439 -19.33 8.93 33.73
N ALA A 440 -19.88 7.74 33.99
CA ALA A 440 -21.19 7.59 34.61
C ALA A 440 -21.24 8.17 36.03
N TRP A 441 -20.18 7.97 36.83
CA TRP A 441 -20.04 8.63 38.14
C TRP A 441 -20.09 10.16 37.99
N ARG A 442 -19.42 10.73 36.97
CA ARG A 442 -19.46 12.17 36.68
C ARG A 442 -20.86 12.66 36.33
N GLU A 443 -21.62 11.91 35.53
CA GLU A 443 -22.98 12.29 35.11
C GLU A 443 -24.00 12.11 36.24
N SER A 444 -23.81 11.11 37.10
CA SER A 444 -24.73 10.80 38.21
C SER A 444 -24.73 11.85 39.33
N GLY A 445 -23.75 12.76 39.35
CA GLY A 445 -23.67 13.90 40.25
C GLY A 445 -24.01 13.53 41.69
N VAL A 446 -23.22 12.66 42.33
CA VAL A 446 -23.42 12.32 43.74
C VAL A 446 -23.42 13.61 44.56
N ARG A 447 -24.63 14.08 44.82
CA ARG A 447 -25.01 15.04 45.83
C ARG A 447 -24.60 14.44 47.17
N SER A 448 -23.33 14.56 47.53
CA SER A 448 -22.85 14.37 48.89
C SER A 448 -23.24 15.59 49.73
N ARG A 449 -24.52 15.95 49.73
CA ARG A 449 -25.13 16.68 50.84
C ARG A 449 -25.64 15.60 51.79
N GLU A 450 -25.07 15.62 52.99
CA GLU A 450 -25.44 14.83 54.18
C GLU A 450 -24.82 13.43 54.33
N SER A 451 -23.72 13.39 55.07
CA SER A 451 -23.61 12.44 56.18
C SER A 451 -23.10 13.18 57.42
N GLY A 452 -24.01 13.86 58.10
CA GLY A 452 -23.82 14.18 59.51
C GLY A 452 -23.82 12.88 60.31
N VAL A 453 -22.68 12.52 60.90
CA VAL A 453 -22.62 11.53 61.98
C VAL A 453 -21.72 12.05 63.09
N ARG A 454 -22.40 12.59 64.11
CA ARG A 454 -22.26 12.30 65.55
C ARG A 454 -20.86 12.39 66.17
N SER A 455 -20.70 13.44 66.96
CA SER A 455 -20.26 13.39 68.37
C SER A 455 -19.65 12.08 68.88
N ARG A 456 -18.35 12.13 69.16
CA ARG A 456 -17.75 11.49 70.33
C ARG A 456 -16.81 12.49 71.02
N GLU A 457 -17.24 12.95 72.19
CA GLU A 457 -16.33 13.41 73.23
C GLU A 457 -15.44 12.25 73.68
N SER A 458 -14.13 12.51 73.82
CA SER A 458 -13.33 12.11 74.99
C SER A 458 -11.87 12.56 74.86
N GLY A 459 -11.54 13.67 75.56
CA GLY A 459 -10.45 13.83 76.54
C GLY A 459 -8.97 13.48 76.24
N ALA A 460 -8.13 14.43 76.71
CA ALA A 460 -6.71 14.35 77.08
C ALA A 460 -5.68 14.48 75.94
N GLY A 461 -4.68 15.36 75.99
CA GLY A 461 -4.15 16.19 77.08
C GLY A 461 -3.03 17.09 76.57
N SER A 462 -2.87 18.21 77.25
CA SER A 462 -1.96 19.33 77.01
C SER A 462 -0.49 19.03 77.30
N ARG A 463 0.43 19.71 76.60
CA ARG A 463 1.66 20.35 77.16
C ARG A 463 2.34 21.30 76.18
N GLU A 464 2.47 22.54 76.62
CA GLU A 464 3.30 23.66 76.11
C GLU A 464 4.80 23.32 76.19
N SER A 465 5.71 23.86 75.37
CA SER A 465 6.28 25.23 75.37
C SER A 465 7.54 25.18 74.47
N GLY A 466 8.11 26.22 73.85
CA GLY A 466 7.86 27.66 73.78
C GLY A 466 8.99 28.37 72.98
N VAL A 467 8.88 29.70 72.86
CA VAL A 467 9.90 30.71 72.45
C VAL A 467 10.38 30.67 70.97
N GLY A 468 10.44 31.74 70.17
CA GLY A 468 10.17 33.16 70.34
C GLY A 468 11.20 34.01 69.57
N SER A 469 10.82 34.70 68.47
CA SER A 469 11.55 35.90 67.98
C SER A 469 10.73 36.65 66.92
N ARG A 470 10.55 37.97 67.10
CA ARG A 470 9.85 38.91 66.21
C ARG A 470 10.83 39.69 65.31
N ARG A 471 10.28 40.09 64.13
CA ARG A 471 10.59 41.21 63.19
C ARG A 471 11.48 40.91 61.98
N PRO A 472 11.34 41.64 60.85
CA PRO A 472 10.24 42.53 60.39
C PRO A 472 9.65 42.13 59.01
N GLU A 473 8.54 42.77 58.65
CA GLU A 473 7.88 42.71 57.34
C GLU A 473 8.82 43.17 56.22
N ALA A 474 8.86 42.37 55.14
CA ALA A 474 9.33 42.76 53.82
C ALA A 474 8.32 42.20 52.82
N GLU A 475 7.73 43.09 52.01
CA GLU A 475 6.85 42.75 50.89
C GLU A 475 7.56 41.75 49.97
N ARG A 476 6.95 40.57 49.78
CA ARG A 476 7.38 39.62 48.75
C ARG A 476 6.66 39.95 47.44
N PRO A 477 7.35 40.00 46.30
CA PRO A 477 6.69 40.06 45.00
C PRO A 477 5.87 38.79 44.79
N ALA A 478 4.68 38.93 44.18
CA ALA A 478 3.74 37.86 43.94
C ALA A 478 4.41 36.68 43.20
N GLU A 479 4.41 35.51 43.84
CA GLU A 479 4.79 34.23 43.24
C GLU A 479 3.78 33.87 42.14
N LEU A 480 4.29 33.61 40.93
CA LEU A 480 3.54 33.03 39.81
C LEU A 480 3.07 31.62 40.18
N ALA A 481 1.84 31.28 39.80
CA ALA A 481 1.29 29.93 39.99
C ALA A 481 2.03 28.90 39.10
N PRO A 482 2.17 27.63 39.52
CA PRO A 482 2.93 26.64 38.75
C PRO A 482 2.18 26.27 37.47
N GLY A 483 2.77 26.55 36.30
CA GLY A 483 2.24 26.17 34.99
C GLY A 483 2.28 27.26 33.90
N GLU A 484 2.69 28.48 34.22
CA GLU A 484 2.88 29.53 33.20
C GLU A 484 4.33 29.52 32.66
N GLU A 485 4.52 29.01 31.45
CA GLU A 485 5.69 29.40 30.66
C GLU A 485 5.46 30.80 30.08
N PRO A 486 6.38 31.77 30.25
CA PRO A 486 6.24 33.08 29.66
C PRO A 486 6.54 32.99 28.16
N GLN A 487 5.52 33.24 27.32
CA GLN A 487 5.75 33.52 25.92
C GLN A 487 6.34 34.94 25.77
N ILE A 488 7.56 35.02 25.24
CA ILE A 488 8.23 36.28 24.91
C ILE A 488 7.40 37.01 23.85
N ALA A 489 7.07 38.28 24.11
CA ALA A 489 6.33 39.10 23.15
C ALA A 489 7.21 39.47 21.94
N PRO A 490 6.65 39.67 20.73
CA PRO A 490 7.41 39.89 19.50
C PRO A 490 8.34 41.12 19.49
N ASP A 491 8.17 42.04 20.45
CA ASP A 491 8.85 43.34 20.46
C ASP A 491 10.19 43.35 21.24
N ASP A 492 10.60 42.23 21.86
CA ASP A 492 11.86 42.12 22.63
C ASP A 492 13.01 41.42 21.88
N ILE A 493 12.97 41.39 20.54
CA ILE A 493 14.09 40.89 19.71
C ILE A 493 15.07 42.06 19.48
N PRO A 494 16.35 41.98 19.90
CA PRO A 494 17.32 43.02 19.57
C PRO A 494 17.57 43.04 18.05
N PRO A 495 17.85 44.21 17.44
CA PRO A 495 18.06 44.30 16.00
C PRO A 495 19.32 43.49 15.61
N SER A 496 19.17 42.62 14.61
CA SER A 496 20.26 41.87 14.00
C SER A 496 21.16 42.82 13.21
N ASP A 497 22.40 43.00 13.67
CA ASP A 497 23.44 43.73 12.96
C ASP A 497 24.00 42.87 11.81
N ASP A 498 24.41 43.57 10.75
CA ASP A 498 24.72 43.06 9.41
C ASP A 498 25.86 42.03 9.30
N GLY A 499 25.74 41.17 8.29
CA GLY A 499 26.83 40.92 7.34
C GLY A 499 27.88 39.85 7.67
N THR A 500 27.57 38.57 7.42
CA THR A 500 28.56 37.62 6.86
C THR A 500 27.86 36.38 6.30
N ALA A 501 28.04 36.12 5.00
CA ALA A 501 27.54 34.92 4.35
C ALA A 501 28.22 33.65 4.93
N PRO A 502 27.48 32.53 5.15
CA PRO A 502 28.10 31.28 5.57
C PRO A 502 28.90 30.66 4.41
N PRO A 503 30.03 29.97 4.68
CA PRO A 503 30.83 29.32 3.64
C PRO A 503 30.07 28.10 3.06
N PRO A 504 30.32 27.74 1.78
CA PRO A 504 29.61 26.63 1.14
C PRO A 504 30.07 25.27 1.69
N LEU A 505 29.11 24.34 1.80
CA LEU A 505 29.31 22.95 2.22
C LEU A 505 30.35 22.20 1.34
N PRO A 506 31.15 21.29 1.92
CA PRO A 506 32.15 20.54 1.16
C PRO A 506 31.51 19.49 0.25
N ARG A 507 31.97 19.40 -1.01
CA ARG A 507 31.57 18.39 -1.99
C ARG A 507 31.99 16.97 -1.56
N PRO A 508 31.23 15.91 -1.92
CA PRO A 508 31.57 14.54 -1.60
C PRO A 508 32.86 14.11 -2.32
N ARG A 509 33.80 13.52 -1.57
CA ARG A 509 35.05 12.95 -2.09
C ARG A 509 34.77 11.76 -3.01
N SER A 510 35.37 11.78 -4.19
CA SER A 510 35.45 10.66 -5.12
C SER A 510 36.18 9.47 -4.49
N ARG A 511 35.62 8.26 -4.64
CA ARG A 511 36.31 6.99 -4.34
C ARG A 511 37.50 6.81 -5.29
N PRO A 512 38.64 6.26 -4.82
CA PRO A 512 39.73 5.89 -5.72
C PRO A 512 39.35 4.61 -6.49
N ARG A 513 39.67 4.60 -7.79
CA ARG A 513 39.77 3.37 -8.59
C ARG A 513 40.86 2.50 -7.98
N LYS A 514 40.54 1.27 -7.60
CA LYS A 514 41.51 0.18 -7.55
C LYS A 514 41.55 -0.48 -8.93
N GLY A 515 42.76 -0.71 -9.42
CA GLY A 515 43.03 -1.49 -10.61
C GLY A 515 42.93 -2.99 -10.38
#